data_AF-S7SV68-F1
#
_entry.id   AF-S7SV68-F1
#
_cell.length_a   1.000
_cell.length_b   1.000
_cell.length_c   1.000
_cell.angle_alpha   90.00
_cell.angle_beta   90.00
_cell.angle_gamma   90.00
#
_symmetry.space_group_name_H-M   'P 1'
#
loop_
_entity.id
_entity.type
_entity.pdbx_description
1 polymer ?
#
loop_
_entity_poly.entity_id
_entity_poly.type
_entity_poly.pdbx_seq_one_letter_code
_entity_poly.pdbx_strand_id
1 'polypeptide(L)'
;MLAIVTPTLFHSVAPFLAKEFVREVFDNEYETYEQFLRAVLANRYTFVKTYLPAIRVLWQEVAFHSEIKQCFQRVFTEHVYPKFARIVRHFQEKGELAELPVDSVIRLTITSLTGFLAARFLLLPDHHWDDEAEMERTIHVLMNGLRR
;
A
#
# COMPACT_ATOMS: atom_id res chain seq x y z
N MET A 1 24.71 -18.95 -4.83
CA MET A 1 23.64 -19.97 -4.68
C MET A 1 22.48 -19.51 -3.77
N LEU A 2 22.17 -18.20 -3.69
CA LEU A 2 20.99 -17.68 -2.96
C LEU A 2 19.86 -17.18 -3.89
N ALA A 3 20.11 -17.06 -5.20
CA ALA A 3 19.20 -16.39 -6.14
C ALA A 3 17.98 -17.22 -6.58
N ILE A 4 17.96 -18.53 -6.36
CA ILE A 4 16.90 -19.41 -6.89
C ILE A 4 15.75 -19.64 -5.88
N VAL A 5 16.01 -19.46 -4.57
CA VAL A 5 15.02 -19.77 -3.53
C VAL A 5 14.05 -18.61 -3.26
N THR A 6 14.45 -17.39 -3.61
CA THR A 6 13.73 -16.14 -3.28
C THR A 6 12.36 -16.01 -3.95
N PRO A 7 12.17 -16.30 -5.27
CA PRO A 7 10.87 -16.14 -5.92
C PRO A 7 9.85 -17.19 -5.48
N THR A 8 10.28 -18.42 -5.22
CA THR A 8 9.38 -19.52 -4.83
C THR A 8 8.86 -19.34 -3.40
N LEU A 9 9.73 -18.90 -2.48
CA LEU A 9 9.31 -18.53 -1.12
C LEU A 9 8.31 -17.36 -1.13
N PHE A 10 8.51 -16.39 -2.03
CA PHE A 10 7.61 -15.24 -2.17
C PHE A 10 6.17 -15.66 -2.50
N HIS A 11 5.97 -16.64 -3.39
CA HIS A 11 4.65 -17.13 -3.77
C HIS A 11 3.85 -17.70 -2.59
N SER A 12 4.50 -18.30 -1.60
CA SER A 12 3.83 -18.85 -0.43
C SER A 12 3.58 -17.82 0.66
N VAL A 13 4.51 -16.87 0.85
CA VAL A 13 4.45 -15.89 1.94
C VAL A 13 3.59 -14.68 1.57
N ALA A 14 3.60 -14.23 0.32
CA ALA A 14 2.86 -13.04 -0.10
C ALA A 14 1.34 -13.13 0.15
N PRO A 15 0.65 -14.24 -0.16
CA PRO A 15 -0.78 -14.37 0.15
C PRO A 15 -1.08 -14.33 1.66
N PHE A 16 -0.19 -14.87 2.51
CA PHE A 16 -0.35 -14.81 3.96
C PHE A 16 -0.27 -13.38 4.48
N LEU A 17 0.78 -12.64 4.10
CA LEU A 17 0.96 -11.23 4.49
C LEU A 17 -0.15 -10.32 3.95
N ALA A 18 -0.69 -10.64 2.76
CA ALA A 18 -1.83 -9.91 2.21
C ALA A 18 -3.13 -10.19 2.99
N LYS A 19 -3.38 -11.43 3.39
CA LYS A 19 -4.53 -11.77 4.25
C LYS A 19 -4.43 -11.11 5.62
N GLU A 20 -3.23 -11.06 6.20
CA GLU A 20 -2.98 -10.35 7.46
C GLU A 20 -3.26 -8.86 7.32
N PHE A 21 -2.72 -8.20 6.29
CA PHE A 21 -3.03 -6.79 5.98
C PHE A 21 -4.53 -6.54 5.82
N VAL A 22 -5.19 -7.42 5.08
CA VAL A 22 -6.63 -7.34 4.84
C VAL A 22 -7.39 -7.38 6.17
N ARG A 23 -7.04 -8.30 7.06
CA ARG A 23 -7.66 -8.44 8.38
C ARG A 23 -7.39 -7.22 9.26
N GLU A 24 -6.17 -6.71 9.26
CA GLU A 24 -5.77 -5.62 10.15
C GLU A 24 -6.30 -4.24 9.75
N VAL A 25 -6.60 -4.05 8.46
CA VAL A 25 -7.03 -2.76 7.93
C VAL A 25 -8.48 -2.80 7.46
N PHE A 26 -8.86 -3.75 6.62
CA PHE A 26 -10.16 -3.71 5.93
C PHE A 26 -11.31 -4.33 6.71
N ASP A 27 -11.04 -4.98 7.84
CA ASP A 27 -12.08 -5.54 8.71
C ASP A 27 -12.46 -4.57 9.86
N ASN A 28 -11.93 -3.34 9.85
CA ASN A 28 -12.34 -2.26 10.75
C ASN A 28 -13.35 -1.32 10.07
N GLU A 29 -14.14 -0.63 10.88
CA GLU A 29 -14.97 0.49 10.45
C GLU A 29 -14.21 1.81 10.59
N TYR A 30 -14.38 2.70 9.61
CA TYR A 30 -13.77 4.03 9.60
C TYR A 30 -14.85 5.09 9.43
N GLU A 31 -14.77 6.17 10.19
CA GLU A 31 -15.73 7.27 10.08
C GLU A 31 -15.42 8.15 8.88
N THR A 32 -14.16 8.23 8.46
CA THR A 32 -13.70 9.03 7.32
C THR A 32 -12.72 8.24 6.46
N TYR A 33 -12.64 8.59 5.18
CA TYR A 33 -11.63 8.02 4.28
C TYR A 33 -10.22 8.36 4.76
N GLU A 34 -10.04 9.52 5.39
CA GLU A 34 -8.75 9.93 5.98
C GLU A 34 -8.30 9.00 7.12
N GLN A 35 -9.22 8.59 8.01
CA GLN A 35 -8.90 7.58 9.05
C GLN A 35 -8.49 6.24 8.42
N PHE A 36 -9.17 5.82 7.34
CA PHE A 36 -8.77 4.63 6.59
C PHE A 36 -7.37 4.78 5.99
N LEU A 37 -7.05 5.92 5.36
CA LEU A 37 -5.72 6.19 4.81
C LEU A 37 -4.61 6.14 5.87
N ARG A 38 -4.86 6.71 7.06
CA ARG A 38 -3.93 6.63 8.20
C ARG A 38 -3.69 5.18 8.61
N ALA A 39 -4.74 4.38 8.73
CA ALA A 39 -4.62 2.97 9.09
C ALA A 39 -3.83 2.17 8.04
N VAL A 40 -4.10 2.40 6.74
CA VAL A 40 -3.32 1.80 5.65
C VAL A 40 -1.85 2.21 5.78
N LEU A 41 -1.57 3.50 5.87
CA LEU A 41 -0.19 4.01 5.83
C LEU A 41 0.62 3.59 7.05
N ALA A 42 0.05 3.68 8.26
CA ALA A 42 0.72 3.24 9.49
C ALA A 42 1.04 1.73 9.46
N ASN A 43 0.09 0.92 8.98
CA ASN A 43 0.28 -0.52 8.84
C ASN A 43 1.38 -0.84 7.81
N ARG A 44 1.33 -0.20 6.63
CA ARG A 44 2.34 -0.40 5.58
C ARG A 44 3.70 0.16 5.98
N TYR A 45 3.79 1.27 6.70
CA TYR A 45 5.03 1.80 7.25
C TYR A 45 5.68 0.79 8.22
N THR A 46 4.90 0.24 9.16
CA THR A 46 5.38 -0.78 10.10
C THR A 46 5.84 -2.04 9.36
N PHE A 47 5.06 -2.50 8.38
CA PHE A 47 5.43 -3.63 7.53
C PHE A 47 6.77 -3.39 6.81
N VAL A 48 6.94 -2.22 6.17
CA VAL A 48 8.17 -1.92 5.44
C VAL A 48 9.37 -1.86 6.38
N LYS A 49 9.21 -1.22 7.54
CA LYS A 49 10.27 -1.11 8.55
C LYS A 49 10.69 -2.49 9.08
N THR A 50 9.74 -3.37 9.37
CA THR A 50 10.00 -4.74 9.87
C THR A 50 10.70 -5.61 8.83
N TYR A 51 10.32 -5.50 7.56
CA TYR A 51 10.84 -6.36 6.48
C TYR A 51 11.81 -5.64 5.54
N LEU A 52 12.41 -4.53 5.97
CA LEU A 52 13.20 -3.64 5.11
C LEU A 52 14.31 -4.36 4.31
N PRO A 53 15.12 -5.28 4.90
CA PRO A 53 16.14 -6.00 4.12
C PRO A 53 15.53 -6.82 2.98
N ALA A 54 14.42 -7.51 3.24
CA ALA A 54 13.73 -8.33 2.22
C ALA A 54 13.10 -7.44 1.14
N ILE A 55 12.52 -6.30 1.51
CA ILE A 55 11.92 -5.35 0.55
C ILE A 55 12.98 -4.72 -0.35
N ARG A 56 14.17 -4.40 0.17
CA ARG A 56 15.29 -3.90 -0.65
C ARG A 56 15.72 -4.92 -1.70
N VAL A 57 15.85 -6.19 -1.32
CA VAL A 57 16.15 -7.28 -2.27
C VAL A 57 15.02 -7.39 -3.29
N LEU A 58 13.77 -7.43 -2.85
CA LEU A 58 12.61 -7.53 -3.73
C LEU A 58 12.53 -6.39 -4.76
N TRP A 59 12.81 -5.16 -4.32
CA TRP A 59 12.86 -3.98 -5.19
C TRP A 59 13.93 -4.09 -6.28
N GLN A 60 15.09 -4.68 -5.97
CA GLN A 60 16.15 -4.91 -6.95
C GLN A 60 15.75 -6.03 -7.93
N GLU A 61 15.14 -7.10 -7.42
CA GLU A 61 14.79 -8.30 -8.19
C GLU A 61 13.55 -8.12 -9.08
N VAL A 62 12.60 -7.25 -8.71
CA VAL A 62 11.34 -7.08 -9.46
C VAL A 62 11.56 -6.59 -10.89
N ALA A 63 12.69 -5.93 -11.18
CA ALA A 63 13.04 -5.51 -12.54
C ALA A 63 13.42 -6.69 -13.44
N PHE A 64 13.98 -7.76 -12.86
CA PHE A 64 14.55 -8.90 -13.59
C PHE A 64 13.64 -10.13 -13.60
N HIS A 65 12.68 -10.22 -12.67
CA HIS A 65 11.81 -11.38 -12.50
C HIS A 65 10.33 -11.03 -12.72
N SER A 66 9.81 -11.38 -13.89
CA SER A 66 8.39 -11.16 -14.22
C SER A 66 7.43 -11.95 -13.33
N GLU A 67 7.86 -13.08 -12.76
CA GLU A 67 7.02 -13.88 -11.85
C GLU A 67 6.66 -13.08 -10.59
N ILE A 68 7.57 -12.26 -10.10
CA ILE A 68 7.34 -11.41 -8.93
C ILE A 68 6.21 -10.41 -9.22
N LYS A 69 6.23 -9.77 -10.39
CA LYS A 69 5.17 -8.84 -10.84
C LYS A 69 3.81 -9.56 -10.92
N GLN A 70 3.78 -10.75 -11.52
CA GLN A 70 2.56 -11.54 -11.65
C GLN A 70 2.00 -11.97 -10.29
N CYS A 71 2.86 -12.35 -9.35
CA CYS A 71 2.45 -12.70 -7.99
C CYS A 71 1.82 -11.49 -7.27
N PHE A 72 2.46 -10.31 -7.33
CA PHE A 72 1.89 -9.08 -6.78
C PHE A 72 0.54 -8.72 -7.39
N GLN A 73 0.43 -8.79 -8.72
CA GLN A 73 -0.82 -8.52 -9.44
C GLN A 73 -1.94 -9.45 -8.99
N ARG A 74 -1.65 -10.76 -8.88
CA ARG A 74 -2.60 -11.77 -8.42
C ARG A 74 -3.06 -11.49 -6.99
N VAL A 75 -2.10 -11.37 -6.06
CA VAL A 75 -2.38 -11.11 -4.64
C VAL A 75 -3.19 -9.84 -4.45
N PHE A 76 -2.83 -8.77 -5.15
CA PHE A 76 -3.55 -7.50 -5.09
C PHE A 76 -4.99 -7.64 -5.60
N THR A 77 -5.16 -8.21 -6.79
CA THR A 77 -6.47 -8.32 -7.46
C THR A 77 -7.42 -9.24 -6.70
N GLU A 78 -6.92 -10.33 -6.12
CA GLU A 78 -7.73 -11.33 -5.42
C GLU A 78 -8.06 -10.94 -3.98
N HIS A 79 -7.14 -10.30 -3.26
CA HIS A 79 -7.29 -10.09 -1.81
C HIS A 79 -7.53 -8.63 -1.41
N VAL A 80 -6.90 -7.67 -2.09
CA VAL A 80 -6.88 -6.27 -1.65
C VAL A 80 -7.90 -5.44 -2.42
N TYR A 81 -7.87 -5.51 -3.75
CA TYR A 81 -8.67 -4.67 -4.64
C TYR A 81 -10.19 -4.71 -4.35
N PRO A 82 -10.84 -5.88 -4.19
CA PRO A 82 -12.29 -5.92 -3.98
C PRO A 82 -12.71 -5.21 -2.68
N LYS A 83 -11.89 -5.33 -1.62
CA LYS A 83 -12.13 -4.69 -0.33
C LYS A 83 -11.88 -3.18 -0.40
N PHE A 84 -10.82 -2.77 -1.07
CA PHE A 84 -10.51 -1.36 -1.30
C PHE A 84 -11.60 -0.65 -2.10
N ALA A 85 -12.02 -1.26 -3.22
CA ALA A 85 -13.08 -0.71 -4.06
C ALA A 85 -14.40 -0.52 -3.32
N ARG A 86 -14.72 -1.40 -2.36
CA ARG A 86 -15.88 -1.25 -1.49
C ARG A 86 -15.74 -0.05 -0.54
N ILE A 87 -14.57 0.15 0.07
CA ILE A 87 -14.31 1.32 0.94
C ILE A 87 -14.44 2.62 0.15
N VAL A 88 -13.84 2.70 -1.04
CA VAL A 88 -13.93 3.89 -1.90
C VAL A 88 -15.39 4.18 -2.25
N ARG A 89 -16.14 3.18 -2.72
CA ARG A 89 -17.58 3.36 -3.04
C ARG A 89 -18.37 3.84 -1.83
N HIS A 90 -18.13 3.26 -0.65
CA HIS A 90 -18.79 3.68 0.59
C HIS A 90 -18.59 5.17 0.89
N PHE A 91 -17.36 5.67 0.78
CA PHE A 91 -17.07 7.09 1.03
C PHE A 91 -17.48 8.03 -0.11
N GLN A 92 -17.61 7.53 -1.34
CA GLN A 92 -18.26 8.26 -2.43
C GLN A 92 -19.77 8.40 -2.21
N GLU A 93 -20.44 7.31 -1.83
CA GLU A 93 -21.88 7.30 -1.52
C GLU A 93 -22.22 8.20 -0.31
N LYS A 94 -21.30 8.28 0.67
CA LYS A 94 -21.39 9.20 1.82
C LYS A 94 -21.19 10.68 1.42
N GLY A 95 -20.73 10.95 0.20
CA GLY A 95 -20.43 12.30 -0.29
C GLY A 95 -19.11 12.88 0.21
N GLU A 96 -18.23 12.06 0.81
CA GLU A 96 -16.92 12.50 1.29
C GLU A 96 -15.89 12.59 0.16
N LEU A 97 -15.97 11.66 -0.81
CA LEU A 97 -15.08 11.60 -1.96
C LEU A 97 -15.75 12.12 -3.22
N ALA A 98 -14.95 12.74 -4.10
CA ALA A 98 -15.38 13.15 -5.44
C ALA A 98 -15.81 11.95 -6.30
N GLU A 99 -16.70 12.21 -7.27
CA GLU A 99 -17.25 11.23 -8.21
C GLU A 99 -16.23 10.85 -9.32
N LEU A 100 -15.04 10.42 -8.90
CA LEU A 100 -14.01 9.88 -9.77
C LEU A 100 -14.23 8.36 -9.99
N PRO A 101 -13.74 7.78 -11.09
CA PRO A 101 -13.72 6.33 -11.25
C PRO A 101 -12.98 5.68 -10.06
N VAL A 102 -13.60 4.66 -9.46
CA VAL A 102 -13.06 3.95 -8.27
C VAL A 102 -11.60 3.52 -8.50
N ASP A 103 -11.30 2.98 -9.67
CA ASP A 103 -9.95 2.53 -10.05
C ASP A 103 -8.94 3.67 -10.02
N SER A 104 -9.36 4.89 -10.39
CA SER A 104 -8.49 6.07 -10.34
C SER A 104 -8.23 6.49 -8.90
N VAL A 105 -9.24 6.48 -8.03
CA VAL A 105 -9.07 6.77 -6.59
C VAL A 105 -8.12 5.77 -5.95
N ILE A 106 -8.31 4.48 -6.22
CA ILE A 106 -7.45 3.41 -5.71
C ILE A 106 -6.02 3.58 -6.23
N ARG A 107 -5.83 3.77 -7.54
CA ARG A 107 -4.51 3.97 -8.15
C ARG A 107 -3.79 5.17 -7.54
N LEU A 108 -4.45 6.33 -7.46
CA LEU A 108 -3.87 7.54 -6.87
C LEU A 108 -3.49 7.31 -5.41
N THR A 109 -4.38 6.70 -4.64
CA THR A 109 -4.11 6.38 -3.22
C THR A 109 -2.87 5.50 -3.08
N ILE A 110 -2.84 4.36 -3.79
CA ILE A 110 -1.73 3.41 -3.69
C ILE A 110 -0.43 4.05 -4.15
N THR A 111 -0.43 4.76 -5.28
CA THR A 111 0.78 5.41 -5.79
C THR A 111 1.32 6.46 -4.82
N SER A 112 0.47 7.27 -4.20
CA SER A 112 0.90 8.25 -3.20
C SER A 112 1.51 7.59 -1.96
N LEU A 113 0.83 6.59 -1.39
CA LEU A 113 1.31 5.90 -0.18
C LEU A 113 2.59 5.10 -0.45
N THR A 114 2.63 4.33 -1.54
CA THR A 114 3.83 3.57 -1.94
C THR A 114 4.97 4.51 -2.33
N GLY A 115 4.68 5.63 -2.98
CA GLY A 115 5.68 6.65 -3.34
C GLY A 115 6.39 7.21 -2.12
N PHE A 116 5.63 7.57 -1.08
CA PHE A 116 6.21 7.99 0.21
C PHE A 116 7.10 6.90 0.81
N LEU A 117 6.60 5.66 0.92
CA LEU A 117 7.37 4.55 1.50
C LEU A 117 8.66 4.26 0.71
N ALA A 118 8.58 4.28 -0.63
CA ALA A 118 9.74 4.08 -1.48
C ALA A 118 10.77 5.21 -1.31
N ALA A 119 10.32 6.47 -1.29
CA ALA A 119 11.17 7.62 -1.05
C ALA A 119 11.89 7.49 0.30
N ARG A 120 11.13 7.19 1.37
CA ARG A 120 11.64 7.11 2.74
C ARG A 120 12.61 5.97 2.99
N PHE A 121 12.34 4.77 2.45
CA PHE A 121 13.06 3.55 2.83
C PHE A 121 14.05 3.05 1.77
N LEU A 122 13.84 3.39 0.51
CA LEU A 122 14.63 2.88 -0.62
C LEU A 122 15.50 3.97 -1.26
N LEU A 123 14.95 5.17 -1.48
CA LEU A 123 15.65 6.23 -2.22
C LEU A 123 16.47 7.15 -1.31
N LEU A 124 15.91 7.57 -0.17
CA LEU A 124 16.50 8.53 0.76
C LEU A 124 16.54 7.99 2.21
N PRO A 125 17.06 6.78 2.46
CA PRO A 125 16.98 6.13 3.77
C PRO A 125 17.75 6.84 4.88
N ASP A 126 18.85 7.52 4.53
CA ASP A 126 19.76 8.19 5.47
C ASP A 126 19.42 9.67 5.69
N HIS A 127 18.40 10.19 4.99
CA HIS A 127 17.94 11.55 5.19
C HIS A 127 17.18 11.66 6.53
N HIS A 128 17.16 12.85 7.13
CA HIS A 128 16.42 13.09 8.36
C HIS A 128 14.97 13.40 8.03
N TRP A 129 14.06 12.52 8.42
CA TRP A 129 12.61 12.67 8.21
C TRP A 129 11.90 12.78 9.55
N ASP A 130 10.90 13.67 9.61
CA ASP A 130 9.81 13.54 10.57
C ASP A 130 8.76 12.63 9.93
N ASP A 131 8.87 11.33 10.19
CA ASP A 131 8.07 10.30 9.52
C ASP A 131 6.57 10.49 9.77
N GLU A 132 6.18 10.87 10.99
CA GLU A 132 4.78 11.12 11.33
C GLU A 132 4.23 12.33 10.58
N ALA A 133 4.97 13.44 10.56
CA ALA A 133 4.55 14.63 9.84
C ALA A 133 4.47 14.40 8.32
N GLU A 134 5.38 13.62 7.74
CA GLU A 134 5.40 13.34 6.30
C GLU A 134 4.30 12.35 5.88
N MET A 135 3.95 11.39 6.74
CA MET A 135 2.76 10.57 6.55
C MET A 135 1.48 11.41 6.53
N GLU A 136 1.31 12.31 7.51
CA GLU A 136 0.14 13.20 7.56
C GLU A 136 0.09 14.18 6.39
N ARG A 137 1.23 14.75 5.97
CA ARG A 137 1.30 15.61 4.76
C ARG A 137 0.89 14.84 3.50
N THR A 138 1.36 13.60 3.36
CA THR A 138 1.00 12.73 2.23
C THR A 138 -0.51 12.52 2.16
N ILE A 139 -1.13 12.21 3.31
CA ILE A 139 -2.59 12.01 3.43
C ILE A 139 -3.33 13.32 3.16
N HIS A 140 -2.89 14.43 3.73
CA HIS A 140 -3.50 15.74 3.54
C HIS A 140 -3.53 16.16 2.07
N VAL A 141 -2.38 16.08 1.37
CA VAL A 141 -2.29 16.42 -0.05
C VAL A 141 -3.15 15.50 -0.91
N LEU A 142 -3.16 14.19 -0.61
CA LEU A 142 -4.02 13.23 -1.30
C LEU A 142 -5.50 13.56 -1.11
N MET A 143 -5.93 13.85 0.12
CA MET A 143 -7.32 14.19 0.43
C MET A 143 -7.76 15.49 -0.24
N ASN A 144 -6.88 16.49 -0.35
CA ASN A 144 -7.21 17.73 -1.06
C ASN A 144 -7.54 17.50 -2.55
N GLY A 145 -7.03 16.42 -3.15
CA GLY A 145 -7.38 16.03 -4.53
C GLY A 145 -8.56 15.06 -4.64
N LEU A 146 -8.96 14.40 -3.54
CA LEU A 146 -9.98 13.35 -3.54
C LEU A 146 -11.30 13.77 -2.88
N ARG A 147 -11.29 14.80 -2.02
CA ARG A 147 -12.50 15.30 -1.35
C ARG A 147 -13.45 15.96 -2.36
N ARG A 148 -14.75 15.86 -2.05
CA ARG A 148 -15.80 16.61 -2.74
C ARG A 148 -15.88 18.05 -2.24
#